data_AF-A0A2G9RRD7-F1
#
_entry.id   AF-A0A2G9RRD7-F1
#
_cell.length_a   1.000
_cell.length_b   1.000
_cell.length_c   1.000
_cell.angle_alpha   90.00
_cell.angle_beta   90.00
_cell.angle_gamma   90.00
#
_symmetry.space_group_name_H-M   'P 1'
#
loop_
_entity.id
_entity.type
_entity.pdbx_description
1 polymer ?
#
loop_
_entity_poly.entity_id
_entity_poly.type
_entity_poly.pdbx_seq_one_letter_code
_entity_poly.pdbx_strand_id
1 'polypeptide(L)'
;MLRFLLQCLEDLDANLRKLNSRLFVIRGQPADVFPRLFKEWKISKLSIEYDSEPFGKERDAAIKKLASEAGVEVIVRISHTLYDLDKIIELNGGQPPLTYKRFQTLISKMEPLEMPTETITTEVMDKCTTPVSDDHDEKYGVPSLEELGFDVEGLPSAVWPGGESEALTRLERHLERKVKKNSSPPLSLYGQLLWREFFYTAATNNPRFDKMEGNPICVQIPWDRNPEALAKWAEGRTGFPWIDAIMTQLRQEGWIHHLARHAVACFLTRGDLWISWEEGMKVFEELLLDADWSVNAGSWMWLSCSSFFQQFFHCYCPVGFGRRTDPNGDYIR
;
A
#
# COMPACT_ATOMS: atom_id res chain seq x y z
N MET A 1 -0.32 11.23 3.96
CA MET A 1 -1.07 9.96 4.01
C MET A 1 -2.50 10.10 4.58
N LEU A 2 -2.69 10.59 5.81
CA LEU A 2 -4.02 10.61 6.47
C LEU A 2 -5.13 11.33 5.69
N ARG A 3 -4.82 12.45 5.04
CA ARG A 3 -5.77 13.15 4.16
C ARG A 3 -6.37 12.26 3.07
N PHE A 4 -5.55 11.40 2.46
CA PHE A 4 -5.99 10.48 1.41
C PHE A 4 -6.97 9.45 1.97
N LEU A 5 -6.67 8.89 3.15
CA LEU A 5 -7.57 7.96 3.83
C LEU A 5 -8.91 8.61 4.17
N LEU A 6 -8.91 9.81 4.75
CA LEU A 6 -10.15 10.51 5.08
C LEU A 6 -11.01 10.78 3.84
N GLN A 7 -10.40 11.20 2.73
CA GLN A 7 -11.10 11.37 1.45
C GLN A 7 -11.67 10.05 0.91
N CYS A 8 -10.96 8.92 1.08
CA CYS A 8 -11.52 7.61 0.75
C CYS A 8 -12.74 7.26 1.61
N LEU A 9 -12.72 7.58 2.91
CA LEU A 9 -13.85 7.35 3.81
C LEU A 9 -15.03 8.28 3.49
N GLU A 10 -14.77 9.54 3.14
CA GLU A 10 -15.79 10.49 2.68
C GLU A 10 -16.47 10.03 1.40
N ASP A 11 -15.70 9.58 0.40
CA ASP A 11 -16.23 9.04 -0.85
C ASP A 11 -17.07 7.78 -0.62
N LEU A 12 -16.61 6.89 0.28
CA LEU A 12 -17.37 5.70 0.66
C LEU A 12 -18.68 6.06 1.38
N ASP A 13 -18.68 7.01 2.32
CA ASP A 13 -19.91 7.50 2.97
C ASP A 13 -20.86 8.13 1.93
N ALA A 14 -20.33 8.94 1.00
CA ALA A 14 -21.11 9.57 -0.06
C ALA A 14 -21.74 8.55 -1.00
N ASN A 15 -21.03 7.46 -1.35
CA ASN A 15 -21.55 6.38 -2.18
C ASN A 15 -22.58 5.53 -1.42
N LEU A 16 -22.38 5.26 -0.14
CA LEU A 16 -23.35 4.56 0.72
C LEU A 16 -24.65 5.39 0.90
N ARG A 17 -24.56 6.72 1.00
CA ARG A 17 -25.74 7.61 1.07
C ARG A 17 -26.66 7.46 -0.15
N LYS A 18 -26.10 7.25 -1.34
CA LYS A 18 -26.87 6.99 -2.57
C LYS A 18 -27.66 5.67 -2.49
N LEU A 19 -27.24 4.76 -1.62
CA LEU A 19 -27.84 3.45 -1.36
C LEU A 19 -28.64 3.42 -0.05
N ASN A 20 -29.08 4.58 0.45
CA ASN A 20 -29.82 4.72 1.72
C ASN A 20 -29.08 4.11 2.93
N SER A 21 -27.75 4.15 2.91
CA SER A 21 -26.87 3.68 3.98
C SER A 21 -25.88 4.77 4.38
N ARG A 22 -25.01 4.48 5.34
CA ARG A 22 -23.98 5.38 5.86
C ARG A 22 -22.74 4.59 6.24
N LEU A 23 -21.58 5.22 6.16
CA LEU A 23 -20.36 4.70 6.75
C LEU A 23 -20.37 4.92 8.26
N PHE A 24 -19.94 3.91 9.02
CA PHE A 24 -19.79 4.01 10.47
C PHE A 24 -18.32 4.08 10.85
N VAL A 25 -17.77 5.29 11.04
CA VAL A 25 -16.38 5.47 11.48
C VAL A 25 -16.32 5.38 13.00
N ILE A 26 -15.58 4.39 13.52
CA ILE A 26 -15.52 4.11 14.95
C ILE A 26 -14.09 4.31 15.45
N ARG A 27 -13.93 5.15 16.46
CA ARG A 27 -12.65 5.42 17.11
C ARG A 27 -12.32 4.33 18.13
N GLY A 28 -11.17 3.69 17.99
CA GLY A 28 -10.66 2.69 18.93
C GLY A 28 -9.94 1.53 18.24
N GLN A 29 -9.39 0.63 19.05
CA GLN A 29 -8.76 -0.59 18.54
C GLN A 29 -9.83 -1.65 18.24
N PRO A 30 -9.72 -2.42 17.14
CA PRO A 30 -10.70 -3.43 16.77
C PRO A 30 -11.02 -4.42 17.90
N ALA A 31 -9.99 -4.90 18.62
CA ALA A 31 -10.14 -5.87 19.70
C ALA A 31 -10.99 -5.36 20.88
N ASP A 32 -10.98 -4.06 21.14
CA ASP A 32 -11.76 -3.42 22.21
C ASP A 32 -13.18 -3.07 21.73
N VAL A 33 -13.29 -2.68 20.46
CA VAL A 33 -14.53 -2.15 19.87
C VAL A 33 -15.50 -3.27 19.51
N PHE A 34 -15.04 -4.32 18.83
CA PHE A 34 -15.92 -5.36 18.28
C PHE A 34 -16.79 -6.08 19.33
N PRO A 35 -16.28 -6.50 20.51
CA PRO A 35 -17.11 -7.15 21.53
C PRO A 35 -18.30 -6.29 21.96
N ARG A 36 -18.11 -4.97 22.07
CA ARG A 36 -19.18 -4.02 22.37
C ARG A 36 -20.19 -3.95 21.22
N LEU A 37 -19.72 -3.79 19.98
CA LEU A 37 -20.59 -3.67 18.81
C LEU A 37 -21.42 -4.94 18.57
N PHE A 38 -20.83 -6.12 18.71
CA PHE A 38 -21.55 -7.38 18.53
C PHE A 38 -22.75 -7.48 19.47
N LYS A 39 -22.58 -7.03 20.71
CA LYS A 39 -23.65 -7.02 21.71
C LYS A 39 -24.67 -5.91 21.46
N GLU A 40 -24.22 -4.68 21.25
CA GLU A 40 -25.07 -3.49 21.11
C GLU A 40 -25.94 -3.56 19.86
N TRP A 41 -25.34 -3.94 18.73
CA TRP A 41 -26.01 -4.03 17.43
C TRP A 41 -26.57 -5.42 17.14
N LYS A 42 -26.41 -6.38 18.06
CA LYS A 42 -26.86 -7.77 17.92
C LYS A 42 -26.39 -8.41 16.60
N ILE A 43 -25.12 -8.22 16.30
CA ILE A 43 -24.51 -8.70 15.04
C ILE A 43 -24.50 -10.23 15.03
N SER A 44 -24.78 -10.81 13.86
CA SER A 44 -24.68 -12.24 13.60
C SER A 44 -23.68 -12.58 12.50
N LYS A 45 -23.29 -11.58 11.67
CA LYS A 45 -22.31 -11.74 10.59
C LYS A 45 -21.35 -10.56 10.54
N LEU A 46 -20.07 -10.85 10.32
CA LEU A 46 -19.02 -9.89 10.03
C LEU A 46 -18.32 -10.31 8.74
N SER A 47 -18.19 -9.42 7.76
CA SER A 47 -17.44 -9.67 6.53
C SER A 47 -16.22 -8.78 6.45
N ILE A 48 -15.08 -9.36 6.04
CA ILE A 48 -13.83 -8.64 5.80
C ILE A 48 -13.18 -9.11 4.49
N GLU A 49 -12.47 -8.20 3.84
CA GLU A 49 -11.49 -8.56 2.83
C GLU A 49 -10.28 -9.24 3.51
N TYR A 50 -9.69 -10.23 2.84
CA TYR A 50 -8.53 -10.94 3.36
C TYR A 50 -7.29 -10.06 3.34
N ASP A 51 -6.70 -9.85 4.53
CA ASP A 51 -5.41 -9.20 4.70
C ASP A 51 -4.30 -10.26 4.77
N SER A 52 -3.44 -10.27 3.76
CA SER A 52 -2.34 -11.23 3.68
C SER A 52 -1.10 -10.80 4.48
N GLU A 53 -1.03 -9.56 4.97
CA GLU A 53 0.15 -9.10 5.70
C GLU A 53 0.21 -9.73 7.09
N PRO A 54 1.40 -10.07 7.62
CA PRO A 54 1.53 -10.83 8.88
C PRO A 54 0.80 -10.19 10.07
N PHE A 55 0.89 -8.87 10.24
CA PHE A 55 0.17 -8.15 11.29
C PHE A 55 -1.35 -8.17 11.09
N GLY A 56 -1.80 -8.06 9.83
CA GLY A 56 -3.20 -8.19 9.45
C GLY A 56 -3.77 -9.57 9.78
N LYS A 57 -3.04 -10.64 9.43
CA LYS A 57 -3.40 -12.03 9.76
C LYS A 57 -3.53 -12.24 11.27
N GLU A 58 -2.60 -11.70 12.07
CA GLU A 58 -2.65 -11.80 13.53
C GLU A 58 -3.86 -11.06 14.12
N ARG A 59 -4.07 -9.81 13.69
CA ARG A 59 -5.25 -9.01 14.08
C ARG A 59 -6.54 -9.75 13.75
N ASP A 60 -6.69 -10.22 12.51
CA ASP A 60 -7.92 -10.84 12.04
C ASP A 60 -8.15 -12.20 12.70
N ALA A 61 -7.11 -12.94 13.07
CA ALA A 61 -7.23 -14.15 13.87
C ALA A 61 -7.79 -13.85 15.26
N ALA A 62 -7.34 -12.77 15.91
CA ALA A 62 -7.89 -12.33 17.20
C ALA A 62 -9.37 -11.90 17.06
N ILE A 63 -9.72 -11.15 16.01
CA ILE A 63 -11.12 -10.75 15.76
C ILE A 63 -12.02 -11.94 15.46
N LYS A 64 -11.55 -12.91 14.66
CA LYS A 64 -12.29 -14.16 14.39
C LYS A 64 -12.60 -14.94 15.67
N LYS A 65 -11.64 -14.97 16.61
CA LYS A 65 -11.86 -15.59 17.92
C LYS A 65 -12.94 -14.86 18.72
N LEU A 66 -12.87 -13.53 18.82
CA LEU A 66 -13.89 -12.71 19.49
C LEU A 66 -15.28 -12.85 18.86
N ALA A 67 -15.35 -12.89 17.52
CA ALA A 67 -16.57 -13.11 16.77
C ALA A 67 -17.17 -14.50 17.08
N SER A 68 -16.33 -15.55 17.06
CA SER A 68 -16.78 -16.91 17.40
C SER A 68 -17.29 -17.01 18.84
N GLU A 69 -16.65 -16.35 19.81
CA GLU A 69 -17.10 -16.30 21.21
C GLU A 69 -18.46 -15.57 21.35
N ALA A 70 -18.72 -14.59 20.49
CA ALA A 70 -19.98 -13.87 20.42
C ALA A 70 -21.06 -14.53 19.54
N GLY A 71 -20.76 -15.68 18.92
CA GLY A 71 -21.68 -16.36 17.98
C GLY A 71 -21.87 -15.64 16.63
N VAL A 72 -20.88 -14.84 16.22
CA VAL A 72 -20.86 -14.10 14.95
C VAL A 72 -20.13 -14.91 13.88
N GLU A 73 -20.79 -15.15 12.75
CA GLU A 73 -20.18 -15.76 11.56
C GLU A 73 -19.22 -14.76 10.90
N VAL A 74 -17.98 -15.19 10.63
CA VAL A 74 -17.00 -14.35 9.91
C VAL A 74 -16.85 -14.83 8.47
N ILE A 75 -17.14 -13.94 7.52
CA ILE A 75 -17.00 -14.18 6.09
C ILE A 75 -15.74 -13.47 5.60
N VAL A 76 -14.83 -14.22 4.96
CA VAL A 76 -13.59 -13.68 4.42
C VAL A 76 -13.50 -13.95 2.93
N ARG A 77 -13.14 -12.93 2.15
CA ARG A 77 -12.96 -13.02 0.69
C ARG A 77 -11.65 -12.36 0.27
N ILE A 78 -10.98 -12.94 -0.73
CA ILE A 78 -9.76 -12.39 -1.31
C ILE A 78 -10.17 -11.48 -2.46
N SER A 79 -9.85 -10.20 -2.37
CA SER A 79 -10.05 -9.23 -3.45
C SER A 79 -8.98 -8.14 -3.51
N HIS A 80 -8.11 -8.04 -2.48
CA HIS A 80 -6.96 -7.13 -2.50
C HIS A 80 -5.85 -7.63 -3.43
N THR A 81 -5.71 -8.94 -3.59
CA THR A 81 -4.75 -9.58 -4.49
C THR A 81 -5.47 -10.30 -5.64
N LEU A 82 -4.79 -10.40 -6.78
CA LEU A 82 -5.27 -11.13 -7.95
C LEU A 82 -5.40 -12.63 -7.65
N TYR A 83 -4.48 -13.17 -6.88
CA TYR A 83 -4.40 -14.59 -6.60
C TYR A 83 -4.55 -14.88 -5.10
N ASP A 84 -4.92 -16.13 -4.82
CA ASP A 84 -4.73 -16.74 -3.51
C ASP A 84 -3.23 -17.03 -3.32
N LEU A 85 -2.59 -16.25 -2.45
CA LEU A 85 -1.15 -16.29 -2.24
C LEU A 85 -0.70 -17.60 -1.59
N ASP A 86 -1.53 -18.20 -0.75
CA ASP A 86 -1.22 -19.46 -0.07
C ASP A 86 -1.14 -20.60 -1.11
N LYS A 87 -2.01 -20.58 -2.14
CA LYS A 87 -1.90 -21.52 -3.28
C LYS A 87 -0.61 -21.33 -4.08
N ILE A 88 -0.12 -20.10 -4.25
CA ILE A 88 1.17 -19.84 -4.92
C ILE A 88 2.31 -20.49 -4.13
N ILE A 89 2.28 -20.33 -2.80
CA ILE A 89 3.27 -20.89 -1.88
C ILE A 89 3.22 -22.42 -1.89
N GLU A 90 2.03 -23.03 -1.87
CA GLU A 90 1.83 -24.48 -1.98
C GLU A 90 2.41 -25.04 -3.28
N LEU A 91 2.12 -24.40 -4.43
CA LEU A 91 2.67 -24.79 -5.73
C LEU A 91 4.20 -24.69 -5.80
N ASN A 92 4.80 -23.89 -4.92
CA ASN A 92 6.24 -23.74 -4.80
C ASN A 92 6.86 -24.61 -3.68
N GLY A 93 6.12 -25.58 -3.15
CA GLY A 93 6.61 -26.52 -2.14
C GLY A 93 6.57 -25.97 -0.71
N GLY A 94 5.61 -25.09 -0.41
CA GLY A 94 5.39 -24.54 0.93
C GLY A 94 6.29 -23.36 1.29
N GLN A 95 7.00 -22.77 0.31
CA GLN A 95 7.86 -21.61 0.49
C GLN A 95 7.57 -20.55 -0.58
N PRO A 96 7.59 -19.25 -0.25
CA PRO A 96 7.35 -18.20 -1.25
C PRO A 96 8.47 -18.18 -2.31
N PRO A 97 8.14 -17.86 -3.57
CA PRO A 97 9.15 -17.68 -4.60
C PRO A 97 10.01 -16.45 -4.30
N LEU A 98 11.33 -16.60 -4.24
CA LEU A 98 12.26 -15.49 -3.96
C LEU A 98 12.84 -14.82 -5.23
N THR A 99 12.38 -15.21 -6.41
CA THR A 99 12.73 -14.54 -7.66
C THR A 99 11.47 -14.26 -8.47
N TYR A 100 11.42 -13.08 -9.06
CA TYR A 100 10.27 -12.66 -9.86
C TYR A 100 9.99 -13.60 -11.04
N LYS A 101 11.04 -14.13 -11.69
CA LYS A 101 10.91 -15.12 -12.77
C LYS A 101 10.27 -16.43 -12.31
N ARG A 102 10.63 -16.91 -11.11
CA ARG A 102 10.00 -18.10 -10.54
C ARG A 102 8.53 -17.85 -10.22
N PHE A 103 8.21 -16.70 -9.62
CA PHE A 103 6.84 -16.27 -9.39
C PHE A 103 6.01 -16.25 -10.68
N GLN A 104 6.52 -15.64 -11.74
CA GLN A 104 5.87 -15.64 -13.07
C GLN A 104 5.62 -17.05 -13.62
N THR A 105 6.54 -17.99 -13.38
CA THR A 105 6.41 -19.39 -13.83
C THR A 105 5.34 -20.16 -13.04
N LEU A 106 5.08 -19.76 -11.78
CA LEU A 106 4.05 -20.38 -10.94
C LEU A 106 2.67 -19.89 -11.35
N ILE A 107 2.47 -18.57 -11.44
CA ILE A 107 1.17 -17.99 -11.82
C ILE A 107 0.75 -18.37 -13.24
N SER A 108 1.70 -18.63 -14.15
CA SER A 108 1.38 -19.09 -15.51
C SER A 108 0.78 -20.51 -15.55
N LYS A 109 0.83 -21.25 -14.44
CA LYS A 109 0.25 -22.59 -14.29
C LYS A 109 -1.03 -22.58 -13.46
N MET A 110 -1.40 -21.44 -12.89
CA MET A 110 -2.62 -21.30 -12.10
C MET A 110 -3.84 -21.21 -13.01
N GLU A 111 -4.99 -21.43 -12.41
CA GLU A 111 -6.28 -21.25 -13.07
C GLU A 111 -6.46 -19.78 -13.52
N PRO A 112 -7.21 -19.55 -14.62
CA PRO A 112 -7.57 -18.20 -15.02
C PRO A 112 -8.28 -17.43 -13.90
N LEU A 113 -8.03 -16.13 -13.84
CA LEU A 113 -8.70 -15.25 -12.88
C LEU A 113 -10.21 -15.23 -13.12
N GLU A 114 -10.98 -15.24 -12.03
CA GLU A 114 -12.41 -15.00 -12.08
C GLU A 114 -12.71 -13.53 -12.43
N MET A 115 -13.88 -13.29 -13.00
CA MET A 115 -14.33 -11.93 -13.26
C MET A 115 -14.58 -11.20 -11.94
N PRO A 116 -14.31 -9.88 -11.85
CA PRO A 116 -14.66 -9.09 -10.68
C PRO A 116 -16.15 -9.26 -10.33
N THR A 117 -16.45 -9.31 -9.03
CA THR A 117 -17.83 -9.40 -8.56
C THR A 117 -18.63 -8.18 -8.98
N GLU A 118 -19.94 -8.36 -9.15
CA GLU A 118 -20.84 -7.25 -9.46
C GLU A 118 -20.81 -6.18 -8.36
N THR A 119 -20.92 -4.92 -8.78
CA THR A 119 -21.05 -3.78 -7.86
C THR A 119 -22.33 -3.91 -7.06
N ILE A 120 -22.29 -3.50 -5.79
CA ILE A 120 -23.48 -3.44 -4.95
C ILE A 120 -24.43 -2.38 -5.51
N THR A 121 -25.63 -2.82 -5.90
CA THR A 121 -26.67 -1.95 -6.45
C THR A 121 -27.75 -1.63 -5.42
N THR A 122 -28.61 -0.67 -5.75
CA THR A 122 -29.80 -0.35 -4.95
C THR A 122 -30.69 -1.59 -4.78
N GLU A 123 -30.87 -2.42 -5.81
CA GLU A 123 -31.68 -3.64 -5.73
C GLU A 123 -31.11 -4.69 -4.77
N VAL A 124 -29.79 -4.71 -4.59
CA VAL A 124 -29.12 -5.56 -3.59
C VAL A 124 -29.34 -4.98 -2.19
N MET A 125 -29.14 -3.66 -2.04
CA MET A 125 -29.26 -2.97 -0.76
C MET A 125 -30.69 -2.85 -0.25
N ASP A 126 -31.71 -2.77 -1.12
CA ASP A 126 -33.12 -2.69 -0.74
C ASP A 126 -33.62 -3.96 -0.01
N LYS A 127 -32.86 -5.06 -0.09
CA LYS A 127 -33.12 -6.29 0.66
C LYS A 127 -32.66 -6.20 2.12
N CYS A 128 -31.92 -5.16 2.48
CA CYS A 128 -31.50 -4.86 3.84
C CYS A 128 -31.82 -3.40 4.19
N THR A 129 -31.62 -3.03 5.45
CA THR A 129 -31.79 -1.65 5.89
C THR A 129 -30.68 -1.33 6.85
N THR A 130 -30.10 -0.14 6.72
CA THR A 130 -29.09 0.37 7.66
C THR A 130 -29.81 1.29 8.65
N PRO A 131 -29.90 0.94 9.95
CA PRO A 131 -30.45 1.84 10.95
C PRO A 131 -29.52 3.04 11.12
N VAL A 132 -30.01 4.24 10.82
CA VAL A 132 -29.27 5.50 10.94
C VAL A 132 -30.08 6.43 11.83
N SER A 133 -29.43 7.03 12.82
CA SER A 133 -30.02 8.03 13.72
C SER A 133 -29.69 9.45 13.27
N ASP A 134 -30.47 10.43 13.72
CA ASP A 134 -30.27 11.85 13.38
C ASP A 134 -28.91 12.38 13.87
N ASP A 135 -28.35 11.79 14.92
CA ASP A 135 -27.03 12.10 15.50
C ASP A 135 -25.87 11.27 14.90
N HIS A 136 -26.07 10.65 13.72
CA HIS A 136 -25.06 9.80 13.08
C HIS A 136 -23.74 10.52 12.85
N ASP A 137 -23.77 11.75 12.34
CA ASP A 137 -22.55 12.49 11.99
C ASP A 137 -21.72 12.82 13.24
N GLU A 138 -22.37 13.08 14.39
CA GLU A 138 -21.70 13.34 15.66
C GLU A 138 -21.02 12.09 16.23
N LYS A 139 -21.59 10.89 15.99
CA LYS A 139 -21.10 9.63 16.56
C LYS A 139 -20.14 8.87 15.66
N TYR A 140 -20.42 8.88 14.35
CA TYR A 140 -19.82 7.98 13.37
C TYR A 140 -19.39 8.69 12.08
N GLY A 141 -19.48 10.01 12.03
CA GLY A 141 -19.02 10.81 10.90
C GLY A 141 -17.53 10.63 10.65
N VAL A 142 -17.12 10.86 9.39
CA VAL A 142 -15.71 10.90 9.04
C VAL A 142 -15.09 12.14 9.69
N PRO A 143 -14.04 12.00 10.52
CA PRO A 143 -13.44 13.16 11.17
C PRO A 143 -12.66 14.01 10.17
N SER A 144 -12.58 15.31 10.42
CA SER A 144 -11.70 16.20 9.67
C SER A 144 -10.24 16.07 10.13
N LEU A 145 -9.29 16.65 9.37
CA LEU A 145 -7.88 16.67 9.79
C LEU A 145 -7.68 17.48 11.07
N GLU A 146 -8.41 18.58 11.22
CA GLU A 146 -8.40 19.46 12.39
C GLU A 146 -8.94 18.74 13.62
N GLU A 147 -9.99 17.93 13.48
CA GLU A 147 -10.50 17.09 14.57
C GLU A 147 -9.49 16.02 15.03
N LEU A 148 -8.59 15.59 14.14
CA LEU A 148 -7.48 14.70 14.46
C LEU A 148 -6.25 15.45 14.98
N GLY A 149 -6.32 16.78 15.12
CA GLY A 149 -5.26 17.62 15.68
C GLY A 149 -4.19 18.06 14.68
N PHE A 150 -4.45 17.95 13.37
CA PHE A 150 -3.54 18.46 12.36
C PHE A 150 -3.81 19.94 12.06
N ASP A 151 -2.73 20.70 11.91
CA ASP A 151 -2.79 22.04 11.34
C ASP A 151 -2.94 21.96 9.81
N VAL A 152 -3.99 22.57 9.29
CA VAL A 152 -4.31 22.61 7.86
C VAL A 152 -4.05 23.97 7.24
N GLU A 153 -3.60 24.96 8.02
CA GLU A 153 -3.37 26.30 7.51
C GLU A 153 -2.29 26.26 6.41
N GLY A 154 -2.63 26.80 5.23
CA GLY A 154 -1.75 26.78 4.07
C GLY A 154 -1.58 25.42 3.39
N LEU A 155 -2.36 24.40 3.76
CA LEU A 155 -2.32 23.10 3.08
C LEU A 155 -2.91 23.21 1.66
N PRO A 156 -2.11 22.96 0.60
CA PRO A 156 -2.62 23.04 -0.77
C PRO A 156 -3.60 21.91 -1.07
N SER A 157 -4.37 22.06 -2.15
CA SER A 157 -5.23 20.99 -2.65
C SER A 157 -4.43 19.70 -2.88
N ALA A 158 -5.07 18.55 -2.64
CA ALA A 158 -4.43 17.26 -2.82
C ALA A 158 -4.13 16.99 -4.30
N VAL A 159 -2.86 16.75 -4.63
CA VAL A 159 -2.44 16.28 -5.97
C VAL A 159 -3.05 14.90 -6.28
N TRP A 160 -3.22 14.08 -5.24
CA TRP A 160 -3.84 12.76 -5.27
C TRP A 160 -5.07 12.77 -4.36
N PRO A 161 -6.26 13.12 -4.89
CA PRO A 161 -7.52 12.95 -4.16
C PRO A 161 -7.78 11.45 -3.90
N GLY A 162 -8.23 11.12 -2.69
CA GLY A 162 -8.68 9.77 -2.31
C GLY A 162 -10.10 9.46 -2.80
N GLY A 163 -10.46 8.17 -2.81
CA GLY A 163 -11.81 7.69 -3.13
C GLY A 163 -11.87 6.72 -4.32
N GLU A 164 -12.88 5.86 -4.29
CA GLU A 164 -13.26 4.96 -5.38
C GLU A 164 -13.67 5.75 -6.63
N SER A 165 -14.45 6.82 -6.46
CA SER A 165 -14.94 7.64 -7.58
C SER A 165 -13.79 8.24 -8.41
N GLU A 166 -12.75 8.76 -7.73
CA GLU A 166 -11.55 9.26 -8.39
C GLU A 166 -10.73 8.12 -9.00
N ALA A 167 -10.63 6.97 -8.32
CA ALA A 167 -9.93 5.79 -8.84
C ALA A 167 -10.53 5.29 -10.17
N LEU A 168 -11.86 5.15 -10.25
CA LEU A 168 -12.58 4.74 -11.45
C LEU A 168 -12.39 5.75 -12.59
N THR A 169 -12.52 7.04 -12.29
CA THR A 169 -12.28 8.12 -13.28
C THR A 169 -10.84 8.07 -13.82
N ARG A 170 -9.85 7.83 -12.95
CA ARG A 170 -8.45 7.68 -13.35
C ARG A 170 -8.22 6.41 -14.16
N LEU A 171 -8.90 5.32 -13.84
CA LEU A 171 -8.82 4.05 -14.57
C LEU A 171 -9.32 4.23 -16.00
N GLU A 172 -10.50 4.83 -16.21
CA GLU A 172 -11.04 5.11 -17.53
C GLU A 172 -10.06 5.94 -18.38
N ARG A 173 -9.60 7.07 -17.82
CA ARG A 173 -8.60 7.93 -18.47
C ARG A 173 -7.28 7.21 -18.76
N HIS A 174 -6.85 6.29 -17.88
CA HIS A 174 -5.65 5.48 -18.09
C HIS A 174 -5.82 4.53 -19.27
N LEU A 175 -6.97 3.84 -19.33
CA LEU A 175 -7.30 2.92 -20.41
C LEU A 175 -7.41 3.65 -21.75
N GLU A 176 -8.07 4.81 -21.81
CA GLU A 176 -8.14 5.65 -23.02
C GLU A 176 -6.76 6.04 -23.55
N ARG A 177 -5.83 6.41 -22.65
CA ARG A 177 -4.44 6.76 -23.02
C ARG A 177 -3.66 5.55 -23.53
N LYS A 178 -3.93 4.34 -23.01
CA LYS A 178 -3.24 3.09 -23.38
C LYS A 178 -3.79 2.49 -24.68
N VAL A 179 -5.11 2.49 -24.88
CA VAL A 179 -5.76 1.93 -26.09
C VAL A 179 -5.31 2.66 -27.36
N LYS A 180 -5.00 3.97 -27.27
CA LYS A 180 -4.41 4.73 -28.38
C LYS A 180 -3.03 4.22 -28.87
N LYS A 181 -2.41 3.24 -28.20
CA LYS A 181 -1.09 2.69 -28.55
C LYS A 181 -1.10 1.31 -29.26
N ASN A 182 -2.24 0.80 -29.72
CA ASN A 182 -2.40 -0.35 -30.65
C ASN A 182 -1.36 -1.50 -30.49
N SER A 183 -1.46 -2.29 -29.42
CA SER A 183 -0.72 -3.56 -29.32
C SER A 183 -1.43 -4.55 -28.40
N SER A 184 -1.42 -5.83 -28.74
CA SER A 184 -1.78 -6.93 -27.84
C SER A 184 -0.96 -6.82 -26.54
N PRO A 185 -1.58 -7.01 -25.36
CA PRO A 185 -0.95 -6.65 -24.10
C PRO A 185 0.20 -7.61 -23.76
N PRO A 186 1.46 -7.15 -23.68
CA PRO A 186 2.54 -7.97 -23.14
C PRO A 186 2.34 -8.19 -21.63
N LEU A 187 2.98 -9.21 -21.03
CA LEU A 187 3.03 -9.37 -19.56
C LEU A 187 3.59 -8.13 -18.85
N SER A 188 4.38 -7.30 -19.53
CA SER A 188 4.83 -6.00 -19.02
C SER A 188 3.71 -4.98 -18.82
N LEU A 189 2.53 -5.17 -19.44
CA LEU A 189 1.34 -4.37 -19.16
C LEU A 189 0.88 -4.54 -17.71
N TYR A 190 1.00 -5.77 -17.19
CA TYR A 190 0.64 -6.12 -15.81
C TYR A 190 1.82 -6.05 -14.86
N GLY A 191 2.97 -5.53 -15.30
CA GLY A 191 4.22 -5.59 -14.54
C GLY A 191 4.11 -5.01 -13.13
N GLN A 192 3.42 -3.87 -12.98
CA GLN A 192 3.21 -3.25 -11.67
C GLN A 192 2.33 -4.12 -10.76
N LEU A 193 1.23 -4.69 -11.29
CA LEU A 193 0.36 -5.59 -10.52
C LEU A 193 1.09 -6.85 -10.08
N LEU A 194 1.84 -7.48 -10.99
CA LEU A 194 2.56 -8.72 -10.69
C LEU A 194 3.73 -8.51 -9.73
N TRP A 195 4.44 -7.37 -9.79
CA TRP A 195 5.45 -7.04 -8.79
C TRP A 195 4.84 -6.84 -7.41
N ARG A 196 3.65 -6.22 -7.35
CA ARG A 196 2.88 -6.12 -6.10
C ARG A 196 2.55 -7.50 -5.55
N GLU A 197 1.93 -8.37 -6.35
CA GLU A 197 1.60 -9.75 -5.96
C GLU A 197 2.84 -10.54 -5.47
N PHE A 198 3.97 -10.36 -6.14
CA PHE A 198 5.22 -10.99 -5.77
C PHE A 198 5.66 -10.61 -4.34
N PHE A 199 5.60 -9.31 -3.99
CA PHE A 199 5.99 -8.86 -2.67
C PHE A 199 4.99 -9.30 -1.58
N TYR A 200 3.68 -9.24 -1.84
CA TYR A 200 2.69 -9.81 -0.92
C TYR A 200 2.92 -11.31 -0.67
N THR A 201 3.17 -12.09 -1.73
CA THR A 201 3.47 -13.52 -1.62
C THR A 201 4.74 -13.76 -0.79
N ALA A 202 5.77 -12.94 -0.99
CA ALA A 202 7.03 -13.07 -0.25
C ALA A 202 6.90 -12.69 1.23
N ALA A 203 5.99 -11.77 1.56
CA ALA A 203 5.85 -11.19 2.88
C ALA A 203 4.87 -11.95 3.80
N THR A 204 3.81 -12.55 3.24
CA THR A 204 2.65 -13.09 3.99
C THR A 204 2.98 -14.07 5.12
N ASN A 205 4.07 -14.85 4.99
CA ASN A 205 4.51 -15.83 5.99
C ASN A 205 5.83 -15.44 6.70
N ASN A 206 6.28 -14.19 6.55
CA ASN A 206 7.49 -13.68 7.17
C ASN A 206 7.19 -12.44 8.05
N PRO A 207 6.96 -12.60 9.36
CA PRO A 207 6.67 -11.48 10.25
C PRO A 207 7.86 -10.52 10.47
N ARG A 208 9.05 -10.85 9.96
CA ARG A 208 10.26 -10.02 10.01
C ARG A 208 10.65 -9.47 8.64
N PHE A 209 9.75 -9.46 7.66
CA PHE A 209 10.05 -9.05 6.29
C PHE A 209 10.57 -7.61 6.19
N ASP A 210 10.16 -6.74 7.12
CA ASP A 210 10.56 -5.34 7.23
C ASP A 210 11.81 -5.09 8.09
N LYS A 211 12.47 -6.16 8.55
CA LYS A 211 13.71 -6.10 9.33
C LYS A 211 14.85 -6.78 8.56
N MET A 212 16.09 -6.39 8.85
CA MET A 212 17.28 -7.10 8.42
C MET A 212 17.58 -8.25 9.39
N GLU A 213 17.68 -7.96 10.69
CA GLU A 213 18.09 -8.96 11.67
C GLU A 213 17.02 -10.04 11.88
N GLY A 214 17.42 -11.30 11.68
CA GLY A 214 16.54 -12.46 11.82
C GLY A 214 15.49 -12.60 10.71
N ASN A 215 15.57 -11.80 9.65
CA ASN A 215 14.82 -12.02 8.43
C ASN A 215 15.55 -13.07 7.55
N PRO A 216 14.95 -14.25 7.30
CA PRO A 216 15.63 -15.38 6.66
C PRO A 216 16.02 -15.12 5.20
N ILE A 217 15.40 -14.12 4.56
CA ILE A 217 15.65 -13.79 3.15
C ILE A 217 16.51 -12.54 2.97
N CYS A 218 16.89 -11.86 4.06
CA CYS A 218 17.68 -10.63 4.01
C CYS A 218 19.15 -10.91 4.29
N VAL A 219 20.02 -10.42 3.40
CA VAL A 219 21.47 -10.41 3.62
C VAL A 219 21.78 -9.49 4.80
N GLN A 220 22.66 -9.95 5.68
CA GLN A 220 23.12 -9.18 6.83
C GLN A 220 24.28 -8.28 6.41
N ILE A 221 24.00 -6.99 6.26
CA ILE A 221 24.97 -5.99 5.81
C ILE A 221 25.27 -5.06 7.00
N PRO A 222 26.56 -4.79 7.30
CA PRO A 222 26.94 -3.88 8.37
C PRO A 222 26.73 -2.42 7.91
N TRP A 223 25.48 -1.99 7.85
CA TRP A 223 25.11 -0.61 7.54
C TRP A 223 25.57 0.34 8.65
N ASP A 224 25.91 1.57 8.27
CA ASP A 224 26.31 2.60 9.22
C ASP A 224 25.09 3.19 9.93
N ARG A 225 25.33 3.66 11.16
CA ARG A 225 24.36 4.46 11.91
C ARG A 225 24.75 5.92 11.83
N ASN A 226 24.11 6.65 10.91
CA ASN A 226 24.35 8.08 10.73
C ASN A 226 23.03 8.87 10.70
N PRO A 227 22.47 9.23 11.88
CA PRO A 227 21.19 9.93 11.97
C PRO A 227 21.19 11.30 11.27
N GLU A 228 22.33 11.99 11.25
CA GLU A 228 22.43 13.30 10.60
C GLU A 228 22.33 13.18 9.08
N ALA A 229 23.03 12.22 8.48
CA ALA A 229 22.94 11.96 7.04
C ALA A 229 21.55 11.44 6.65
N LEU A 230 20.93 10.59 7.48
CA LEU A 230 19.55 10.14 7.29
C LEU A 230 18.58 11.32 7.28
N ALA A 231 18.68 12.24 8.26
CA ALA A 231 17.82 13.41 8.34
C ALA A 231 17.98 14.32 7.12
N LYS A 232 19.23 14.58 6.69
CA LYS A 232 19.51 15.32 5.45
C LYS A 232 18.86 14.68 4.23
N TRP A 233 18.92 13.35 4.10
CA TRP A 233 18.25 12.64 3.01
C TRP A 233 16.73 12.72 3.10
N ALA A 234 16.16 12.42 4.27
CA ALA A 234 14.72 12.41 4.49
C ALA A 234 14.07 13.78 4.25
N GLU A 235 14.78 14.86 4.60
CA GLU A 235 14.30 16.23 4.46
C GLU A 235 14.67 16.89 3.11
N GLY A 236 15.36 16.19 2.22
CA GLY A 236 15.78 16.75 0.93
C GLY A 236 16.82 17.88 1.06
N ARG A 237 17.80 17.69 1.94
CA ARG A 237 18.90 18.62 2.25
C ARG A 237 20.28 17.97 2.07
N THR A 238 20.40 17.07 1.10
CA THR A 238 21.65 16.34 0.80
C THR A 238 22.68 17.21 0.08
N GLY A 239 22.23 18.28 -0.58
CA GLY A 239 23.07 19.12 -1.45
C GLY A 239 23.15 18.59 -2.88
N PHE A 240 22.48 17.48 -3.20
CA PHE A 240 22.31 16.97 -4.55
C PHE A 240 20.92 17.33 -5.06
N PRO A 241 20.77 18.35 -5.94
CA PRO A 241 19.45 18.88 -6.30
C PRO A 241 18.47 17.83 -6.80
N TRP A 242 18.95 16.81 -7.53
CA TRP A 242 18.10 15.72 -8.00
C TRP A 242 17.51 14.88 -6.86
N ILE A 243 18.32 14.52 -5.85
CA ILE A 243 17.85 13.74 -4.69
C ILE A 243 16.92 14.61 -3.84
N ASP A 244 17.30 15.86 -3.63
CA ASP A 244 16.55 16.82 -2.81
C ASP A 244 15.18 17.14 -3.42
N ALA A 245 15.10 17.34 -4.74
CA ALA A 245 13.84 17.54 -5.45
C ALA A 245 12.91 16.33 -5.36
N ILE A 246 13.43 15.10 -5.50
CA ILE A 246 12.64 13.88 -5.37
C ILE A 246 12.07 13.76 -3.94
N MET A 247 12.90 13.95 -2.92
CA MET A 247 12.45 13.83 -1.53
C MET A 247 11.47 14.95 -1.16
N THR A 248 11.63 16.13 -1.75
CA THR A 248 10.68 17.26 -1.61
C THR A 248 9.34 16.92 -2.26
N GLN A 249 9.31 16.43 -3.50
CA GLN A 249 8.08 15.98 -4.16
C GLN A 249 7.39 14.89 -3.35
N LEU A 250 8.14 13.88 -2.87
CA LEU A 250 7.60 12.82 -2.04
C LEU A 250 6.90 13.37 -0.79
N ARG A 251 7.53 14.32 -0.09
CA ARG A 251 6.97 14.92 1.12
C ARG A 251 5.73 15.76 0.86
N GLN A 252 5.71 16.51 -0.24
CA GLN A 252 4.61 17.42 -0.58
C GLN A 252 3.41 16.69 -1.19
N GLU A 253 3.66 15.73 -2.07
CA GLU A 253 2.63 15.11 -2.92
C GLU A 253 2.34 13.67 -2.52
N GLY A 254 3.28 12.98 -1.87
CA GLY A 254 3.11 11.59 -1.45
C GLY A 254 3.25 10.56 -2.57
N TRP A 255 3.75 10.95 -3.75
CA TRP A 255 4.08 10.01 -4.83
C TRP A 255 5.30 10.47 -5.61
N ILE A 256 6.16 9.52 -5.96
CA ILE A 256 7.30 9.73 -6.86
C ILE A 256 7.44 8.56 -7.82
N HIS A 257 7.92 8.85 -9.03
CA HIS A 257 8.11 7.86 -10.08
C HIS A 257 9.05 6.72 -9.62
N HIS A 258 8.82 5.48 -10.06
CA HIS A 258 9.64 4.32 -9.62
C HIS A 258 11.15 4.52 -9.86
N LEU A 259 11.56 5.11 -10.98
CA LEU A 259 12.98 5.42 -11.21
C LEU A 259 13.54 6.46 -10.24
N ALA A 260 12.72 7.39 -9.75
CA ALA A 260 13.11 8.32 -8.70
C ALA A 260 13.29 7.59 -7.36
N ARG A 261 12.39 6.64 -7.03
CA ARG A 261 12.56 5.73 -5.88
C ARG A 261 13.89 4.97 -5.94
N HIS A 262 14.24 4.43 -7.11
CA HIS A 262 15.53 3.75 -7.31
C HIS A 262 16.72 4.69 -7.04
N ALA A 263 16.65 5.94 -7.51
CA ALA A 263 17.73 6.91 -7.31
C ALA A 263 17.93 7.23 -5.83
N VAL A 264 16.86 7.58 -5.10
CA VAL A 264 16.98 7.96 -3.68
C VAL A 264 17.27 6.76 -2.77
N ALA A 265 16.76 5.57 -3.10
CA ALA A 265 17.09 4.34 -2.36
C ALA A 265 18.55 3.92 -2.59
N CYS A 266 19.05 4.04 -3.83
CA CYS A 266 20.47 3.81 -4.13
C CYS A 266 21.35 4.78 -3.36
N PHE A 267 21.02 6.08 -3.39
CA PHE A 267 21.78 7.11 -2.68
C PHE A 267 21.87 6.84 -1.17
N LEU A 268 20.75 6.52 -0.53
CA LEU A 268 20.72 6.24 0.91
C LEU A 268 21.51 4.98 1.30
N THR A 269 21.43 3.93 0.48
CA THR A 269 21.95 2.59 0.85
C THR A 269 23.30 2.33 0.20
N ARG A 270 23.35 1.43 -0.79
CA ARG A 270 24.58 0.92 -1.42
C ARG A 270 25.33 1.92 -2.32
N GLY A 271 24.76 3.09 -2.58
CA GLY A 271 25.31 4.10 -3.49
C GLY A 271 26.26 5.06 -2.80
N ASP A 272 25.76 5.79 -1.78
CA ASP A 272 26.48 6.95 -1.25
C ASP A 272 26.53 6.97 0.29
N LEU A 273 25.39 6.87 1.00
CA LEU A 273 25.34 7.09 2.45
C LEU A 273 25.58 5.85 3.32
N TRP A 274 25.47 4.64 2.75
CA TRP A 274 25.64 3.37 3.46
C TRP A 274 24.75 3.19 4.71
N ILE A 275 23.54 3.76 4.67
CA ILE A 275 22.54 3.64 5.73
C ILE A 275 21.60 2.46 5.43
N SER A 276 21.07 1.82 6.46
CA SER A 276 20.17 0.68 6.31
C SER A 276 18.92 1.04 5.50
N TRP A 277 18.51 0.11 4.64
CA TRP A 277 17.27 0.18 3.89
C TRP A 277 16.03 0.25 4.80
N GLU A 278 16.12 -0.25 6.04
CA GLU A 278 15.06 -0.14 7.05
C GLU A 278 14.71 1.32 7.38
N GLU A 279 15.71 2.21 7.40
CA GLU A 279 15.49 3.63 7.70
C GLU A 279 14.81 4.34 6.53
N GLY A 280 15.19 4.00 5.30
CA GLY A 280 14.53 4.49 4.10
C GLY A 280 13.07 4.02 4.00
N MET A 281 12.83 2.77 4.36
CA MET A 281 11.50 2.18 4.41
C MET A 281 10.57 2.93 5.36
N LYS A 282 11.02 3.30 6.58
CA LYS A 282 10.23 4.09 7.53
C LYS A 282 9.83 5.46 6.96
N VAL A 283 10.76 6.15 6.30
CA VAL A 283 10.46 7.45 5.67
C VAL A 283 9.44 7.29 4.53
N PHE A 284 9.53 6.21 3.76
CA PHE A 284 8.56 5.93 2.71
C PHE A 284 7.19 5.53 3.28
N GLU A 285 7.14 4.79 4.39
CA GLU A 285 5.90 4.44 5.08
C GLU A 285 5.15 5.69 5.57
N GLU A 286 5.89 6.71 6.02
CA GLU A 286 5.29 7.97 6.47
C GLU A 286 4.73 8.81 5.30
N LEU A 287 5.44 8.85 4.17
CA LEU A 287 5.20 9.84 3.11
C LEU A 287 4.51 9.27 1.86
N LEU A 288 4.81 8.03 1.48
CA LEU A 288 4.45 7.47 0.17
C LEU A 288 3.04 6.85 0.20
N LEU A 289 2.13 7.38 -0.60
CA LEU A 289 0.71 6.98 -0.62
C LEU A 289 0.46 5.56 -1.14
N ASP A 290 1.34 5.05 -2.00
CA ASP A 290 1.24 3.70 -2.56
C ASP A 290 2.20 2.70 -1.90
N ALA A 291 2.69 3.03 -0.69
CA ALA A 291 3.44 2.11 0.15
C ALA A 291 2.48 1.34 1.07
N ASP A 292 2.39 0.03 0.85
CA ASP A 292 1.97 -0.92 1.88
C ASP A 292 3.22 -1.58 2.50
N TRP A 293 3.04 -2.31 3.60
CA TRP A 293 4.17 -2.87 4.36
C TRP A 293 4.98 -3.85 3.51
N SER A 294 4.30 -4.74 2.78
CA SER A 294 4.91 -5.78 1.94
C SER A 294 5.69 -5.21 0.75
N VAL A 295 5.07 -4.34 -0.04
CA VAL A 295 5.66 -3.74 -1.23
C VAL A 295 6.79 -2.79 -0.84
N ASN A 296 6.64 -2.01 0.23
CA ASN A 296 7.67 -1.08 0.69
C ASN A 296 8.91 -1.84 1.15
N ALA A 297 8.77 -2.77 2.11
CA ALA A 297 9.89 -3.59 2.60
C ALA A 297 10.55 -4.39 1.48
N GLY A 298 9.75 -5.04 0.63
CA GLY A 298 10.23 -5.82 -0.51
C GLY A 298 11.02 -4.97 -1.51
N SER A 299 10.52 -3.78 -1.83
CA SER A 299 11.20 -2.84 -2.73
C SER A 299 12.52 -2.36 -2.14
N TRP A 300 12.56 -2.00 -0.85
CA TRP A 300 13.78 -1.53 -0.19
C TRP A 300 14.85 -2.63 -0.09
N MET A 301 14.45 -3.86 0.25
CA MET A 301 15.37 -5.00 0.22
C MET A 301 15.91 -5.28 -1.19
N TRP A 302 15.06 -5.17 -2.21
CA TRP A 302 15.47 -5.38 -3.61
C TRP A 302 16.46 -4.31 -4.08
N LEU A 303 16.14 -3.03 -3.89
CA LEU A 303 16.93 -1.90 -4.39
C LEU A 303 18.29 -1.75 -3.70
N SER A 304 18.36 -2.13 -2.42
CA SER A 304 19.59 -2.12 -1.61
C SER A 304 20.48 -3.34 -1.84
N CYS A 305 20.09 -4.27 -2.73
CA CYS A 305 20.74 -5.58 -2.93
C CYS A 305 20.74 -6.48 -1.68
N SER A 306 19.76 -6.31 -0.80
CA SER A 306 19.63 -7.11 0.43
C SER A 306 18.82 -8.40 0.23
N SER A 307 18.04 -8.53 -0.85
CA SER A 307 17.30 -9.75 -1.17
C SER A 307 16.97 -9.89 -2.68
N PHE A 308 16.19 -10.90 -3.03
CA PHE A 308 15.61 -11.20 -4.35
C PHE A 308 16.60 -11.41 -5.51
N PHE A 309 17.89 -11.61 -5.19
CA PHE A 309 18.97 -12.13 -6.04
C PHE A 309 19.04 -11.58 -7.48
N GLN A 310 18.73 -10.30 -7.68
CA GLN A 310 19.19 -9.53 -8.84
C GLN A 310 20.32 -8.61 -8.37
N GLN A 311 21.56 -9.00 -8.62
CA GLN A 311 22.71 -8.17 -8.26
C GLN A 311 22.73 -6.92 -9.15
N PHE A 312 22.52 -5.75 -8.55
CA PHE A 312 22.74 -4.48 -9.22
C PHE A 312 24.22 -4.10 -9.13
N PHE A 313 24.97 -4.31 -10.20
CA PHE A 313 26.38 -3.92 -10.27
C PHE A 313 26.59 -2.42 -10.51
N HIS A 314 25.53 -1.67 -10.81
CA HIS A 314 25.60 -0.24 -11.09
C HIS A 314 24.84 0.57 -10.04
N CYS A 315 25.53 1.58 -9.48
CA CYS A 315 24.93 2.63 -8.66
C CYS A 315 24.49 3.79 -9.55
N TYR A 316 23.36 4.41 -9.22
CA TYR A 316 22.88 5.58 -9.93
C TYR A 316 23.73 6.79 -9.56
N CYS A 317 24.29 7.48 -10.55
CA CYS A 317 24.99 8.74 -10.30
C CYS A 317 23.96 9.83 -9.91
N PRO A 318 24.04 10.44 -8.71
CA PRO A 318 23.03 11.39 -8.22
C PRO A 318 22.97 12.70 -9.02
N VAL A 319 23.97 12.98 -9.87
CA VAL A 319 23.98 14.13 -10.79
C VAL A 319 23.62 13.70 -12.21
N GLY A 320 24.35 12.69 -12.73
CA GLY A 320 24.23 12.27 -14.12
C GLY A 320 22.90 11.62 -14.45
N PHE A 321 22.23 10.99 -13.48
CA PHE A 321 20.92 10.40 -13.70
C PHE A 321 19.85 11.49 -13.93
N GLY A 322 19.75 12.47 -13.02
CA GLY A 322 18.82 13.60 -13.18
C GLY A 322 19.02 14.34 -14.50
N ARG A 323 20.27 14.65 -14.87
CA ARG A 323 20.60 15.32 -16.14
C ARG A 323 20.14 14.54 -17.38
N ARG A 324 20.17 13.20 -17.35
CA ARG A 324 19.69 12.38 -18.47
C ARG A 324 18.16 12.30 -18.52
N THR A 325 17.51 12.34 -17.36
CA THR A 325 16.04 12.27 -17.25
C THR A 325 15.39 13.61 -17.62
N ASP A 326 15.94 14.71 -17.14
CA ASP A 326 15.50 16.07 -17.43
C ASP A 326 16.73 16.96 -17.73
N PRO A 327 17.14 17.07 -19.00
CA PRO A 327 18.31 17.85 -19.40
C PRO A 327 18.19 19.35 -19.12
N ASN A 328 16.97 19.89 -19.07
CA ASN A 328 16.72 21.30 -18.84
C ASN A 328 16.71 21.65 -17.35
N GLY A 329 16.49 20.66 -16.48
CA GLY A 329 16.38 20.85 -15.03
C GLY A 329 15.09 21.56 -14.64
N ASP A 330 14.04 21.42 -15.42
CA ASP A 330 12.72 22.00 -15.15
C ASP A 330 12.09 21.38 -13.89
N TYR A 331 12.37 20.11 -13.61
CA TYR A 331 11.95 19.40 -12.39
C TYR A 331 12.67 19.90 -11.13
N ILE A 332 13.85 20.51 -11.29
CA ILE A 332 14.65 21.01 -10.16
C ILE A 332 14.25 22.43 -9.77
N ARG A 333 13.76 23.23 -10.73
CA ARG A 333 13.30 24.61 -10.49
C ARG A 333 11.89 24.59 -9.92
#